data_AF-A0A3B8VDH7-F1
#
_entry.id   AF-A0A3B8VDH7-F1
#
_cell.length_a   1.000
_cell.length_b   1.000
_cell.length_c   1.000
_cell.angle_alpha   90.00
_cell.angle_beta   90.00
_cell.angle_gamma   90.00
#
_symmetry.space_group_name_H-M   'P 1'
#
loop_
_entity.id
_entity.type
_entity.pdbx_description
1 polymer ?
#
loop_
_entity_poly.entity_id
_entity_poly.type
_entity_poly.pdbx_seq_one_letter_code
_entity_poly.pdbx_strand_id
1 'polypeptide(L)'
;MNLRLDGADNQTMLNLMDLNGIAASAGSACAGGDIQPSRVLLAAGFTPEEIKNSFRLSFGKYNTEEETRRAAKIIGDLAKRLIG
;
A
#
# COMPACT_ATOMS: atom_id res chain seq x y z
N MET A 1 -7.67 -0.66 5.74
CA MET A 1 -8.16 -0.74 4.34
C MET A 1 -7.04 -1.29 3.46
N ASN A 2 -7.34 -2.30 2.62
CA ASN A 2 -6.39 -2.82 1.62
C ASN A 2 -6.69 -2.18 0.26
N LEU A 3 -5.66 -1.68 -0.41
CA LEU A 3 -5.73 -1.07 -1.73
C LEU A 3 -4.79 -1.81 -2.68
N ARG A 4 -5.16 -1.89 -3.96
CA ARG A 4 -4.36 -2.51 -5.01
C ARG A 4 -4.19 -1.52 -6.15
N LEU A 5 -2.98 -1.40 -6.67
CA LEU A 5 -2.65 -0.61 -7.85
C LEU A 5 -2.05 -1.54 -8.90
N ASP A 6 -2.90 -2.02 -9.81
CA ASP A 6 -2.47 -2.94 -10.86
C ASP A 6 -1.40 -2.28 -11.74
N GLY A 7 -0.27 -2.98 -11.94
CA GLY A 7 0.90 -2.46 -12.66
C GLY A 7 1.92 -1.72 -11.80
N ALA A 8 1.67 -1.53 -10.49
CA ALA A 8 2.62 -0.93 -9.57
C ALA A 8 3.06 -1.91 -8.47
N ASP A 9 4.37 -2.10 -8.34
CA ASP A 9 4.98 -2.85 -7.25
C ASP A 9 4.74 -2.15 -5.89
N ASN A 10 4.24 -2.91 -4.90
CA ASN A 10 3.87 -2.34 -3.61
C ASN A 10 5.08 -1.80 -2.83
N GLN A 11 6.26 -2.39 -2.96
CA GLN A 11 7.45 -1.94 -2.24
C GLN A 11 7.90 -0.58 -2.76
N THR A 12 7.85 -0.39 -4.09
CA THR A 12 8.10 0.90 -4.73
C THR A 12 7.11 1.96 -4.25
N MET A 13 5.82 1.63 -4.21
CA MET A 13 4.79 2.54 -3.70
C MET A 13 4.99 2.89 -2.22
N LEU A 14 5.33 1.91 -1.38
CA LEU A 14 5.61 2.10 0.05
C LEU A 14 6.82 3.00 0.28
N ASN A 15 7.91 2.80 -0.46
CA ASN A 15 9.10 3.64 -0.39
C ASN A 15 8.77 5.09 -0.78
N LEU A 16 7.98 5.30 -1.84
CA LEU A 16 7.56 6.63 -2.26
C LEU A 16 6.63 7.30 -1.25
N MET A 17 5.70 6.54 -0.65
CA MET A 17 4.85 7.04 0.43
C MET A 17 5.68 7.47 1.64
N ASP A 18 6.66 6.68 2.06
CA ASP A 18 7.55 6.98 3.18
C ASP A 18 8.35 8.28 2.93
N LEU A 19 8.92 8.43 1.73
CA LEU A 19 9.61 9.67 1.31
C LEU A 19 8.69 10.91 1.32
N ASN A 20 7.38 10.72 1.22
CA ASN A 20 6.38 11.79 1.29
C ASN A 20 5.70 11.87 2.67
N GLY A 21 6.25 11.22 3.69
CA GLY A 21 5.78 11.29 5.08
C GLY A 21 4.52 10.47 5.36
N ILE A 22 4.21 9.47 4.54
CA ILE A 22 3.05 8.58 4.70
C ILE A 22 3.54 7.20 5.13
N ALA A 23 3.21 6.81 6.36
CA ALA A 23 3.45 5.45 6.84
C ALA A 23 2.34 4.50 6.36
N ALA A 24 2.74 3.41 5.68
CA ALA A 24 1.86 2.36 5.19
C ALA A 24 2.55 0.99 5.27
N SER A 25 1.83 -0.09 4.96
CA SER A 25 2.38 -1.45 5.04
C SER A 25 1.99 -2.30 3.82
N ALA A 26 2.86 -3.18 3.34
CA ALA A 26 2.45 -4.27 2.47
C ALA A 26 1.69 -5.33 3.28
N GLY A 27 0.81 -6.11 2.64
CA GLY A 27 0.15 -7.26 3.29
C GLY A 27 1.16 -8.20 3.97
N SER A 28 0.73 -8.84 5.08
CA SER A 28 1.55 -9.68 5.98
C SER A 28 3.06 -9.42 5.94
N ALA A 29 3.45 -8.22 6.39
CA ALA A 29 4.84 -7.88 6.65
C ALA A 29 5.43 -8.84 7.70
N CYS A 30 6.17 -9.87 7.26
CA CYS A 30 7.19 -10.47 8.10
C CYS A 30 8.51 -9.79 7.75
N ALA A 31 9.11 -9.16 8.76
CA ALA A 31 10.34 -8.37 8.70
C ALA A 31 11.62 -9.21 8.43
N GLY A 32 11.55 -10.20 7.54
CA GLY A 32 12.62 -11.14 7.28
C GLY A 32 12.69 -11.57 5.83
N GLY A 33 13.17 -10.68 4.96
CA GLY A 33 13.75 -10.97 3.63
C GLY A 33 12.82 -11.50 2.53
N ASP A 34 11.83 -12.32 2.86
CA ASP A 34 10.90 -12.94 1.91
C ASP A 34 9.50 -12.33 2.07
N ILE A 35 9.10 -11.55 1.07
CA ILE A 35 7.71 -11.07 0.95
C ILE A 35 6.85 -12.26 0.53
N GLN A 36 6.36 -13.01 1.52
CA GLN A 36 5.37 -14.05 1.31
C GLN A 36 3.99 -13.41 1.07
N PRO A 37 3.22 -13.89 0.07
CA PRO A 37 1.90 -13.34 -0.19
C PRO A 37 1.00 -13.47 1.04
N SER A 38 0.17 -12.45 1.29
CA SER A 38 -0.81 -12.47 2.37
C SER A 38 -1.74 -13.67 2.27
N ARG A 39 -1.67 -14.57 3.27
CA ARG A 39 -2.56 -15.74 3.38
C ARG A 39 -4.04 -15.35 3.37
N VAL A 40 -4.37 -14.18 3.93
CA VAL A 40 -5.74 -13.65 3.93
C VAL A 40 -6.18 -13.25 2.53
N LEU A 41 -5.31 -12.57 1.76
CA LEU A 41 -5.64 -12.19 0.39
C LEU A 41 -5.66 -13.40 -0.54
N LEU A 42 -4.78 -14.38 -0.34
CA LEU A 42 -4.84 -15.67 -1.05
C LEU A 42 -6.17 -16.38 -0.78
N ALA A 43 -6.59 -16.48 0.48
CA ALA A 43 -7.88 -17.09 0.84
C ALA A 43 -9.09 -16.31 0.30
N ALA A 44 -8.94 -15.01 0.09
CA ALA A 44 -9.94 -14.15 -0.56
C ALA A 44 -9.94 -14.26 -2.10
N GLY A 45 -9.06 -15.08 -2.68
CA GLY A 45 -9.03 -15.36 -4.12
C GLY A 45 -8.09 -14.47 -4.95
N PHE A 46 -7.28 -13.63 -4.30
CA PHE A 46 -6.28 -12.82 -5.01
C PHE A 46 -5.07 -13.67 -5.41
N THR A 47 -4.55 -13.42 -6.60
CA THR A 47 -3.30 -14.03 -7.07
C THR A 47 -2.08 -13.43 -6.35
N PRO A 48 -0.94 -14.15 -6.32
CA PRO A 48 0.31 -13.62 -5.77
C PRO A 48 0.74 -12.29 -6.41
N GLU A 49 0.46 -12.10 -7.70
CA GLU A 49 0.76 -10.85 -8.43
C GLU A 49 -0.11 -9.69 -7.95
N GLU A 50 -1.42 -9.90 -7.82
CA GLU A 50 -2.34 -8.89 -7.28
C GLU A 50 -1.99 -8.52 -5.83
N ILE A 51 -1.48 -9.47 -5.05
CA ILE A 51 -1.01 -9.23 -3.68
C ILE A 51 0.26 -8.38 -3.67
N LYS A 52 1.20 -8.60 -4.61
CA LYS A 52 2.39 -7.77 -4.79
C LYS A 52 2.07 -6.35 -5.24
N ASN A 53 0.89 -6.14 -5.81
CA ASN A 53 0.38 -4.81 -6.17
C ASN A 53 -0.47 -4.18 -5.07
N SER A 54 -0.58 -4.84 -3.90
CA SER A 54 -1.46 -4.41 -2.79
C SER A 54 -0.68 -3.84 -1.61
N PHE A 55 -1.24 -2.82 -0.97
CA PHE A 55 -0.78 -2.24 0.29
C PHE A 55 -1.95 -1.87 1.20
N ARG A 56 -1.67 -1.71 2.49
CA ARG A 56 -2.64 -1.44 3.55
C ARG A 56 -2.41 -0.08 4.17
N LEU A 57 -3.47 0.72 4.18
CA LEU A 57 -3.60 1.94 4.97
C LEU A 57 -4.44 1.66 6.21
N SER A 58 -3.99 2.18 7.35
CA SER A 58 -4.69 2.08 8.63
C SER A 58 -4.82 3.47 9.21
N PHE A 59 -5.98 3.77 9.78
CA PHE A 59 -6.25 5.04 10.45
C PHE A 59 -6.36 4.78 11.95
N GLY A 60 -5.81 5.70 12.74
CA GLY A 60 -5.89 5.71 14.19
C GLY A 60 -6.70 6.90 14.70
N LYS A 61 -7.01 6.87 16.00
CA LYS A 61 -7.78 7.91 16.71
C LYS A 61 -7.24 9.33 16.53
N TYR A 62 -5.93 9.46 16.29
CA TYR A 62 -5.25 10.75 16.20
C TYR A 62 -5.10 11.27 14.78
N ASN A 63 -5.52 10.51 13.76
CA ASN A 63 -5.50 11.03 12.40
C ASN A 63 -6.57 12.10 12.21
N THR A 64 -6.22 13.13 11.47
CA THR A 64 -7.16 14.21 11.10
C THR A 64 -7.70 14.02 9.69
N GLU A 65 -8.82 14.69 9.40
CA GLU A 65 -9.36 14.73 8.04
C GLU A 65 -8.39 15.42 7.06
N GLU A 66 -7.68 16.46 7.51
CA GLU A 66 -6.70 17.15 6.68
C GLU A 66 -5.53 16.23 6.30
N GLU A 67 -4.97 15.50 7.27
CA GLU A 67 -3.93 14.49 7.02
C GLU A 67 -4.41 13.43 6.03
N THR A 68 -5.66 12.97 6.20
CA THR A 68 -6.25 11.97 5.30
C THR A 68 -6.40 12.50 3.88
N ARG A 69 -6.87 13.74 3.71
CA ARG A 69 -6.99 14.40 2.40
C ARG A 69 -5.63 14.61 1.75
N ARG A 70 -4.63 15.04 2.53
CA ARG A 70 -3.26 15.22 2.06
C ARG A 70 -2.65 13.89 1.61
N ALA A 71 -2.79 12.84 2.42
CA ALA A 71 -2.32 11.49 2.08
C ALA A 71 -2.99 10.97 0.80
N ALA A 72 -4.31 11.12 0.66
CA ALA A 72 -5.04 10.70 -0.53
C ALA A 72 -4.56 11.43 -1.80
N LYS A 73 -4.30 12.74 -1.72
CA LYS A 73 -3.74 13.51 -2.84
C LYS A 73 -2.37 12.98 -3.25
N ILE A 74 -1.46 12.82 -2.30
CA ILE A 74 -0.10 12.31 -2.55
C ILE A 74 -0.16 10.91 -3.17
N ILE A 75 -0.95 10.01 -2.59
CA ILE A 75 -1.13 8.64 -3.10
C ILE A 75 -1.65 8.65 -4.54
N GLY A 76 -2.63 9.50 -4.85
CA GLY A 76 -3.16 9.63 -6.21
C GLY A 76 -2.12 10.17 -7.21
N ASP A 77 -1.30 11.14 -6.81
CA ASP A 77 -0.24 11.69 -7.65
C ASP A 77 0.89 10.66 -7.89
N LEU A 78 1.26 9.90 -6.86
CA LEU A 78 2.23 8.80 -6.98
C LEU A 78 1.70 7.66 -7.86
N ALA A 79 0.42 7.28 -7.71
CA ALA A 79 -0.20 6.27 -8.56
C ALA A 79 -0.13 6.68 -10.04
N LYS A 80 -0.54 7.91 -10.38
CA LYS A 80 -0.43 8.44 -11.75
C LYS A 80 1.00 8.39 -12.30
N ARG A 81 2.00 8.62 -11.44
CA ARG A 81 3.40 8.54 -11.86
C ARG A 81 3.88 7.12 -12.14
N LEU A 82 3.35 6.12 -11.43
CA LEU A 82 3.78 4.72 -11.55
C LEU A 82 3.09 3.97 -12.69
N ILE A 83 1.82 4.29 -12.97
CA ILE A 83 0.99 3.54 -13.93
C ILE A 83 0.41 4.39 -15.06
N GLY A 84 0.61 5.71 -15.03
CA GLY A 84 0.13 6.65 -16.06
C GLY A 84 1.12 6.93 -17.17
#